data_AF-A0A075AUU6-F1
#
_entry.id   AF-A0A075AUU6-F1
#
_cell.length_a   1.000
_cell.length_b   1.000
_cell.length_c   1.000
_cell.angle_alpha   90.00
_cell.angle_beta   90.00
_cell.angle_gamma   90.00
#
_symmetry.space_group_name_H-M   'P 1'
#
loop_
_entity.id
_entity.type
_entity.pdbx_description
1 polymer ?
#
loop_
_entity_poly.entity_id
_entity_poly.type
_entity_poly.pdbx_seq_one_letter_code
_entity_poly.pdbx_strand_id
1 'polypeptide(L)'
;MNAPERHELFVLPEGESKVSMQLNSKILNAATFTIRLEDHTLGNLIRSELLKDPDVLFAGYRVPHPLVHNVELKLQVTNKTTPVDAMKKVIRKAIGDVVDLEDQLKKEMNKQRSY
;
A
#
# COMPACT_ATOMS: atom_id res chain seq x y z
N MET A 1 -23.75 7.90 -22.45
CA MET A 1 -22.56 8.66 -22.03
C MET A 1 -21.42 7.65 -21.90
N ASN A 2 -20.17 7.97 -22.27
CA ASN A 2 -19.04 7.03 -22.22
C ASN A 2 -18.19 7.16 -20.93
N ALA A 3 -18.67 7.91 -19.95
CA ALA A 3 -17.99 8.05 -18.67
C ALA A 3 -18.32 6.82 -17.80
N PRO A 4 -17.31 6.21 -17.14
CA PRO A 4 -17.56 5.13 -16.18
C PRO A 4 -18.32 5.66 -14.96
N GLU A 5 -19.03 4.76 -14.27
CA GLU A 5 -19.75 5.10 -13.06
C GLU A 5 -18.78 5.34 -11.89
N ARG A 6 -19.09 6.30 -11.01
CA ARG A 6 -18.17 6.71 -9.93
C ARG A 6 -17.86 5.61 -8.91
N HIS A 7 -18.77 4.65 -8.71
CA HIS A 7 -18.57 3.57 -7.76
C HIS A 7 -17.55 2.54 -8.26
N GLU A 8 -17.35 2.42 -9.58
CA GLU A 8 -16.37 1.51 -10.19
C GLU A 8 -14.93 1.87 -9.80
N LEU A 9 -14.69 3.07 -9.27
CA LEU A 9 -13.35 3.51 -8.85
C LEU A 9 -12.87 2.81 -7.56
N PHE A 10 -13.80 2.31 -6.73
CA PHE A 10 -13.48 1.71 -5.43
C PHE A 10 -14.24 0.42 -5.12
N VAL A 11 -15.35 0.11 -5.81
CA VAL A 11 -16.12 -1.12 -5.63
C VAL A 11 -15.60 -2.20 -6.56
N LEU A 12 -15.17 -3.33 -5.98
CA LEU A 12 -14.68 -4.45 -6.76
C LEU A 12 -15.82 -5.16 -7.48
N PRO A 13 -15.66 -5.46 -8.77
CA PRO A 13 -16.55 -6.38 -9.49
C PRO A 13 -16.55 -7.78 -8.87
N GLU A 14 -17.67 -8.48 -9.02
CA GLU A 14 -17.83 -9.85 -8.53
C GLU A 14 -16.81 -10.79 -9.18
N GLY A 15 -16.12 -11.59 -8.37
CA GLY A 15 -15.10 -12.55 -8.83
C GLY A 15 -13.68 -12.00 -8.97
N GLU A 16 -13.45 -10.71 -8.71
CA GLU A 16 -12.12 -10.11 -8.74
C GLU A 16 -11.47 -9.99 -7.36
N SER A 17 -10.16 -10.28 -7.28
CA SER A 17 -9.38 -10.11 -6.05
C SER A 17 -8.78 -8.71 -5.95
N LYS A 18 -8.82 -8.12 -4.75
CA LYS A 18 -8.22 -6.80 -4.44
C LYS A 18 -6.72 -6.78 -4.65
N VAL A 19 -6.04 -7.83 -4.22
CA VAL A 19 -4.58 -7.95 -4.30
C VAL A 19 -4.23 -9.22 -5.03
N SER A 20 -3.37 -9.12 -6.03
CA SER A 20 -2.69 -10.26 -6.65
C SER A 20 -1.19 -10.12 -6.49
N MET A 21 -0.49 -11.25 -6.38
CA MET A 21 0.96 -11.29 -6.25
C MET A 21 1.54 -12.13 -7.38
N GLN A 22 2.57 -11.62 -8.03
CA GLN A 22 3.35 -12.33 -9.03
C GLN A 22 4.81 -12.34 -8.60
N LEU A 23 5.38 -13.53 -8.45
CA LEU A 23 6.82 -13.68 -8.20
C LEU A 23 7.58 -13.35 -9.48
N ASN A 24 8.68 -12.60 -9.35
CA ASN A 24 9.54 -12.29 -10.48
C ASN A 24 10.49 -13.47 -10.73
N SER A 25 10.44 -14.06 -11.92
CA SER A 25 11.32 -15.18 -12.30
C SER A 25 12.77 -14.76 -12.57
N LYS A 26 13.02 -13.47 -12.84
CA LYS A 26 14.35 -12.97 -13.22
C LYS A 26 15.20 -12.53 -12.03
N ILE A 27 14.57 -12.20 -10.90
CA ILE A 27 15.24 -11.60 -9.74
C ILE A 27 14.83 -12.40 -8.50
N LEU A 28 15.82 -12.89 -7.76
CA LEU A 28 15.60 -13.61 -6.51
C LEU A 28 14.92 -12.71 -5.47
N ASN A 29 13.98 -13.29 -4.72
CA ASN A 29 13.25 -12.61 -3.64
C ASN A 29 12.59 -11.28 -4.05
N ALA A 30 12.12 -11.22 -5.30
CA ALA A 30 11.35 -10.11 -5.83
C ALA A 30 9.92 -10.53 -6.17
N ALA A 31 8.95 -9.69 -5.81
CA ALA A 31 7.54 -9.88 -6.12
C ALA A 31 6.92 -8.57 -6.61
N THR A 32 5.93 -8.68 -7.49
CA THR A 32 5.06 -7.57 -7.91
C THR A 32 3.67 -7.81 -7.33
N PHE A 33 3.22 -6.86 -6.52
CA PHE A 33 1.87 -6.82 -5.98
C PHE A 33 1.03 -5.89 -6.84
N THR A 34 -0.13 -6.36 -7.30
CA THR A 34 -1.10 -5.54 -8.02
C THR A 34 -2.28 -5.32 -7.11
N ILE A 35 -2.56 -4.06 -6.78
CA ILE A 35 -3.65 -3.65 -5.91
C ILE A 35 -4.68 -2.92 -6.76
N ARG A 36 -5.84 -3.56 -6.94
CA ARG A 36 -6.92 -3.04 -7.79
C ARG A 36 -7.75 -2.02 -7.06
N LEU A 37 -8.29 -1.06 -7.81
CA LEU A 37 -9.18 -0.02 -7.32
C LEU A 37 -8.56 0.77 -6.15
N GLU A 38 -7.29 1.09 -6.31
CA GLU A 38 -6.50 1.91 -5.39
C GLU A 38 -5.68 2.91 -6.20
N ASP A 39 -5.16 3.92 -5.51
CA ASP A 39 -4.43 5.02 -6.11
C ASP A 39 -3.12 5.33 -5.39
N HIS A 40 -2.57 6.51 -5.69
CA HIS A 40 -1.32 7.00 -5.10
C HIS A 40 -1.36 7.12 -3.57
N THR A 41 -2.54 7.24 -2.96
CA THR A 41 -2.70 7.36 -1.50
C THR A 41 -2.12 6.11 -0.83
N LEU A 42 -2.63 4.94 -1.19
CA LEU A 42 -2.17 3.67 -0.63
C LEU A 42 -0.80 3.29 -1.17
N GLY A 43 -0.56 3.49 -2.47
CA GLY A 43 0.71 3.14 -3.11
C GLY A 43 1.90 3.88 -2.50
N ASN A 44 1.75 5.19 -2.26
CA ASN A 44 2.82 6.00 -1.69
C ASN A 44 3.05 5.71 -0.20
N LEU A 45 1.98 5.49 0.57
CA LEU A 45 2.08 5.12 1.98
C LEU A 45 2.89 3.84 2.14
N ILE A 46 2.50 2.77 1.45
CA ILE A 46 3.16 1.46 1.56
C ILE A 46 4.62 1.54 1.07
N ARG A 47 4.87 2.21 -0.07
CA ARG A 47 6.24 2.40 -0.57
C ARG A 47 7.11 3.11 0.47
N SER A 48 6.61 4.19 1.06
CA SER A 48 7.36 4.99 2.03
C SER A 48 7.73 4.18 3.26
N GLU A 49 6.81 3.35 3.75
CA GLU A 49 7.09 2.47 4.89
C GLU A 49 8.03 1.30 4.54
N LEU A 50 7.92 0.71 3.35
CA LEU A 50 8.84 -0.34 2.89
C LEU A 50 10.28 0.16 2.80
N LEU A 51 10.49 1.40 2.34
CA LEU A 51 11.83 2.00 2.24
C LEU A 51 12.47 2.28 3.61
N LYS A 52 11.70 2.27 4.70
CA LYS A 52 12.25 2.38 6.07
C LYS A 52 12.78 1.06 6.62
N ASP A 53 12.44 -0.08 6.01
CA ASP A 53 12.86 -1.40 6.49
C ASP A 53 14.24 -1.76 5.91
N PRO A 54 15.28 -2.00 6.74
CA PRO A 54 16.62 -2.33 6.25
C PRO A 54 16.70 -3.68 5.50
N ASP A 55 15.70 -4.56 5.67
CA ASP A 55 15.65 -5.84 4.96
C ASP A 55 15.08 -5.70 3.53
N VAL A 56 14.62 -4.51 3.14
CA VAL A 56 14.09 -4.19 1.82
C VAL A 56 15.20 -3.60 0.95
N LEU A 57 15.47 -4.24 -0.19
CA LEU A 57 16.48 -3.78 -1.15
C LEU A 57 15.90 -2.80 -2.17
N PHE A 58 14.65 -3.01 -2.57
CA PHE A 58 13.97 -2.15 -3.52
C PHE A 58 12.46 -2.13 -3.25
N ALA A 59 11.88 -0.93 -3.23
CA ALA A 59 10.45 -0.73 -3.23
C ALA A 59 10.07 0.44 -4.14
N GLY A 60 9.20 0.15 -5.12
CA GLY A 60 8.67 1.15 -6.04
C GLY A 60 7.25 0.80 -6.43
N TYR A 61 6.42 1.81 -6.68
CA TYR A 61 5.08 1.60 -7.22
C TYR A 61 4.86 2.47 -8.45
N ARG A 62 3.93 2.05 -9.30
CA ARG A 62 3.44 2.84 -10.44
C ARG A 62 1.94 2.63 -10.62
N VAL A 63 1.28 3.63 -11.17
CA VAL A 63 -0.06 3.52 -11.73
C VAL A 63 0.10 3.40 -13.25
N PRO A 64 -0.23 2.26 -13.88
CA PRO A 64 0.05 2.04 -15.30
C PRO A 64 -0.65 3.03 -16.22
N HIS A 65 -1.86 3.47 -15.85
CA HIS A 65 -2.65 4.42 -16.60
C HIS A 65 -3.53 5.26 -15.65
N PRO A 66 -3.60 6.59 -15.77
CA PRO A 66 -4.32 7.45 -14.82
C PRO A 66 -5.84 7.22 -14.79
N LEU A 67 -6.43 6.73 -15.89
CA LEU A 67 -7.86 6.39 -15.94
C LEU A 67 -8.20 5.02 -15.34
N VAL A 68 -7.19 4.23 -14.95
CA VAL A 68 -7.38 2.89 -14.39
C VAL A 68 -6.83 2.88 -12.97
N HIS A 69 -7.71 2.72 -11.99
CA HIS A 69 -7.33 2.60 -10.59
C HIS A 69 -6.68 1.24 -10.33
N ASN A 70 -5.37 1.19 -10.54
CA ASN A 70 -4.57 0.00 -10.31
C ASN A 70 -3.14 0.41 -9.92
N VAL A 71 -2.68 -0.10 -8.79
CA VAL A 71 -1.34 0.17 -8.26
C VAL A 71 -0.50 -1.09 -8.42
N GLU A 72 0.58 -0.99 -9.18
CA GLU A 72 1.59 -2.05 -9.26
C GLU A 72 2.77 -1.69 -8.37
N LEU A 73 3.01 -2.48 -7.32
CA LEU A 73 4.10 -2.32 -6.37
C LEU A 73 5.13 -3.44 -6.58
N LYS A 74 6.37 -3.06 -6.91
CA LYS A 74 7.52 -3.96 -7.01
C LYS A 74 8.33 -3.91 -5.72
N LEU A 75 8.54 -5.07 -5.14
CA LEU A 75 9.28 -5.26 -3.91
C LEU A 75 10.40 -6.28 -4.12
N GLN A 76 11.60 -5.96 -3.66
CA GLN A 76 12.71 -6.88 -3.54
C GLN A 76 13.26 -6.83 -2.11
N VAL A 77 13.47 -7.99 -1.53
CA VAL A 77 13.96 -8.13 -0.15
C VAL A 77 15.24 -8.93 -0.09
N THR A 78 15.94 -8.84 1.03
CA THR A 78 17.09 -9.69 1.35
C THR A 78 16.64 -11.14 1.58
N ASN A 79 17.59 -12.09 1.56
CA ASN A 79 17.33 -13.51 1.79
C ASN A 79 16.87 -13.84 3.22
N LYS A 80 16.80 -12.87 4.13
CA LYS A 80 16.36 -13.05 5.52
C LYS A 80 14.84 -13.04 5.66
N THR A 81 14.11 -12.50 4.68
CA THR A 81 12.66 -12.33 4.73
C THR A 81 12.03 -12.64 3.39
N THR A 82 10.71 -12.80 3.35
CA THR A 82 9.95 -12.95 2.10
C THR A 82 9.26 -11.63 1.75
N PRO A 83 9.01 -11.35 0.46
CA PRO A 83 8.26 -10.14 0.06
C PRO A 83 6.88 -10.05 0.73
N VAL A 84 6.24 -11.20 0.96
CA VAL A 84 4.93 -11.27 1.63
C VAL A 84 5.05 -10.86 3.09
N ASP A 85 6.07 -11.32 3.80
CA ASP A 85 6.25 -11.03 5.21
C ASP A 85 6.70 -9.58 5.43
N ALA A 86 7.58 -9.05 4.58
CA ALA A 86 7.94 -7.64 4.59
C ALA A 86 6.70 -6.73 4.37
N MET A 87 5.84 -7.08 3.40
CA MET A 87 4.60 -6.36 3.15
C MET A 87 3.66 -6.39 4.37
N LYS A 88 3.44 -7.58 4.97
CA LYS A 88 2.59 -7.72 6.18
C LYS A 88 3.14 -6.93 7.38
N LYS A 89 4.46 -6.97 7.59
CA LYS A 89 5.15 -6.24 8.66
C LYS A 89 4.92 -4.74 8.51
N VAL A 90 5.11 -4.22 7.31
CA VAL A 90 4.92 -2.80 7.00
C VAL A 90 3.46 -2.36 7.16
N ILE A 91 2.50 -3.14 6.68
CA ILE A 91 1.08 -2.79 6.83
C ILE A 91 0.69 -2.70 8.31
N ARG A 92 1.12 -3.65 9.15
CA ARG A 92 0.85 -3.61 10.59
C ARG A 92 1.47 -2.38 11.25
N LYS A 93 2.69 -2.02 10.85
CA LYS A 93 3.37 -0.82 11.34
C LYS A 93 2.60 0.45 10.95
N ALA A 94 2.21 0.58 9.68
CA ALA A 94 1.45 1.72 9.19
C ALA A 94 0.12 1.89 9.94
N ILE A 95 -0.58 0.80 10.24
CA ILE A 95 -1.80 0.83 11.06
C ILE A 95 -1.49 1.33 12.47
N GLY A 96 -0.42 0.84 13.10
CA GLY A 96 0.01 1.31 14.41
C GLY A 96 0.31 2.80 14.43
N ASP A 97 1.08 3.29 13.45
CA ASP A 97 1.44 4.70 13.34
C ASP A 97 0.19 5.61 13.19
N VAL A 98 -0.84 5.15 12.48
CA VAL A 98 -2.10 5.89 12.33
C VAL A 98 -2.89 5.94 13.64
N VAL A 99 -2.95 4.84 14.38
CA VAL A 99 -3.62 4.78 15.70
C VAL A 99 -2.91 5.70 16.69
N ASP A 100 -1.58 5.67 16.73
CA ASP A 100 -0.79 6.54 17.60
C ASP A 100 -0.99 8.02 17.26
N LEU A 101 -1.04 8.35 15.97
CA LEU A 101 -1.33 9.70 15.49
C LEU A 101 -2.74 10.17 15.90
N GLU A 102 -3.74 9.30 15.75
CA GLU A 102 -5.13 9.59 16.15
C GLU A 102 -5.22 9.92 17.64
N ASP A 103 -4.58 9.12 18.49
CA ASP A 103 -4.57 9.31 19.94
C ASP A 103 -3.87 10.60 20.36
N GLN A 104 -2.71 10.91 19.75
CA GLN A 104 -1.99 12.15 20.01
C GLN A 104 -2.82 13.37 19.57
N LEU A 105 -3.44 13.29 18.39
CA LEU A 105 -4.25 14.38 17.87
C LEU A 105 -5.48 14.64 18.77
N LYS A 106 -6.20 13.59 19.19
CA LYS A 106 -7.33 13.71 20.13
C LYS A 106 -6.93 14.35 21.46
N LYS A 107 -5.76 13.97 22.00
CA LYS A 107 -5.25 14.56 23.24
C LYS A 107 -5.01 16.07 23.10
N GLU A 108 -4.38 16.51 22.01
CA GLU A 108 -4.12 17.93 21.77
C GLU A 108 -5.39 18.73 21.49
N MET A 109 -6.34 18.17 20.74
CA MET A 109 -7.64 18.81 20.50
C MET A 109 -8.44 19.01 21.80
N ASN A 110 -8.40 18.06 22.73
CA ASN A 110 -9.06 18.18 24.02
C ASN A 110 -8.43 19.26 24.91
N LYS A 111 -7.11 19.45 24.84
CA LYS A 111 -6.42 20.54 25.55
C LYS A 111 -6.86 21.92 25.03
N GLN A 112 -7.01 22.08 23.71
CA GLN A 112 -7.47 23.34 23.11
C GLN A 112 -8.91 23.69 23.47
N ARG A 113 -9.79 22.69 23.67
CA ARG A 113 -11.19 22.91 24.06
C ARG A 113 -11.39 23.44 25.49
N SER A 114 -10.38 23.33 26.35
CA SER A 114 -10.41 23.83 27.73
C SER A 114 -9.93 25.28 27.88
N TYR A 115 -9.52 25.94 26.78
CA TYR A 115 -9.29 27.38 26.70
C TYR A 115 -10.49 28.07 26.04
#